data_AF-A0A7W8F7M7-F1
#
_entry.id   AF-A0A7W8F7M7-F1
#
_cell.length_a   1.000
_cell.length_b   1.000
_cell.length_c   1.000
_cell.angle_alpha   90.00
_cell.angle_beta   90.00
_cell.angle_gamma   90.00
#
_symmetry.space_group_name_H-M   'P 1'
#
loop_
_entity.id
_entity.type
_entity.pdbx_description
1 polymer ?
#
loop_
_entity_poly.entity_id
_entity_poly.type
_entity_poly.pdbx_seq_one_letter_code
_entity_poly.pdbx_strand_id
1 'polypeptide(L)'
;MTQQGVRWTAEQVLALAPDSASRRAGSELGAAGAWSGAGSSGEGTVWGLCKGSGSDPYRTVVDIADASGPACTCECPSRRFPCEHALGLLLLWAGEDAAVPQGRAPEWAEEWIAGRRARTARQRAAQTPGSPPGPADPEAARRRAERRAERITAGAAELEQRLADLLRGGLASAERSGYGLWEETAARMVDAQAQGLAARVRELGALPGSGPGWPVRLLEECALLHLLGRGWQRRERLPEGLAATVRSRVGLPASAGGPPVRDRWLVLAQYDTADSRLTTRRTWLYGTESERTALLLSYGAAGRAPELALPVGLALDAELSAYPGAGQPRASLGARFGPAAPTTVRPPGTTTARALARYGDALRDDPWLEAVPVTLDRVIPTQDGDGWQLADADEDTALPLTPAARSRPGLWRLIAVSGGAPVRVFGECGHQGFTPLAAWPQGPGEAVPLC
;
A
#
# COMPACT_ATOMS: atom_id res chain seq x y z
N MET A 1 19.19 -11.33 28.78
CA MET A 1 18.21 -10.25 28.74
C MET A 1 17.02 -10.75 27.95
N THR A 2 15.96 -11.14 28.65
CA THR A 2 14.73 -11.68 28.07
C THR A 2 14.06 -10.63 27.20
N GLN A 3 13.67 -11.01 25.98
CA GLN A 3 12.90 -10.16 25.07
C GLN A 3 11.60 -9.75 25.77
N GLN A 4 11.56 -8.54 26.33
CA GLN A 4 10.30 -7.86 26.56
C GLN A 4 9.69 -7.62 25.17
N GLY A 5 8.67 -8.40 24.80
CA GLY A 5 7.89 -8.12 23.60
C GLY A 5 7.33 -6.71 23.72
N VAL A 6 7.84 -5.78 22.93
CA VAL A 6 7.40 -4.38 22.94
C VAL A 6 5.92 -4.38 22.56
N ARG A 7 5.07 -3.85 23.46
CA ARG A 7 3.63 -3.74 23.23
C ARG A 7 3.37 -2.89 21.99
N TRP A 8 2.29 -3.20 21.27
CA TRP A 8 1.87 -2.35 20.16
C TRP A 8 1.21 -1.09 20.70
N THR A 9 1.30 -0.01 19.95
CA THR A 9 0.57 1.21 20.29
C THR A 9 -0.91 1.10 19.91
N ALA A 10 -1.75 1.91 20.54
CA ALA A 10 -3.17 1.97 20.18
C ALA A 10 -3.37 2.24 18.67
N GLU A 11 -2.54 3.12 18.08
CA GLU A 11 -2.58 3.40 16.65
C GLU A 11 -2.27 2.16 15.79
N GLN A 12 -1.28 1.36 16.18
CA GLN A 12 -0.93 0.11 15.49
C GLN A 12 -2.07 -0.90 15.54
N VAL A 13 -2.80 -0.98 16.66
CA VAL A 13 -3.98 -1.84 16.77
C VAL A 13 -5.13 -1.33 15.90
N LEU A 14 -5.42 -0.02 15.93
CA LEU A 14 -6.50 0.59 15.14
C LEU A 14 -6.25 0.50 13.62
N ALA A 15 -4.99 0.33 13.21
CA ALA A 15 -4.60 0.09 11.82
C ALA A 15 -5.01 -1.30 11.31
N LEU A 16 -5.34 -2.26 12.21
CA LEU A 16 -5.88 -3.56 11.84
C LEU A 16 -7.39 -3.52 11.52
N ALA A 17 -8.09 -2.45 11.90
CA ALA A 17 -9.54 -2.40 11.80
C ALA A 17 -10.01 -2.50 10.33
N PRO A 18 -10.96 -3.40 10.01
CA PRO A 18 -11.42 -3.61 8.64
C PRO A 18 -12.28 -2.46 8.11
N ASP A 19 -12.91 -1.69 9.00
CA ASP A 19 -13.71 -0.51 8.68
C ASP A 19 -13.80 0.46 9.88
N SER A 20 -14.34 1.65 9.63
CA SER A 20 -14.47 2.71 10.63
C SER A 20 -15.45 2.37 11.76
N ALA A 21 -16.47 1.55 11.49
CA ALA A 21 -17.44 1.14 12.51
C ALA A 21 -16.81 0.12 13.49
N SER A 22 -16.05 -0.85 12.98
CA SER A 22 -15.27 -1.79 13.80
C SER A 22 -14.19 -1.06 14.60
N ARG A 23 -13.57 -0.03 14.03
CA ARG A 23 -12.61 0.81 14.76
C ARG A 23 -13.25 1.50 15.97
N ARG A 24 -14.43 2.10 15.79
CA ARG A 24 -15.17 2.78 16.88
C ARG A 24 -15.62 1.81 17.96
N ALA A 25 -16.30 0.72 17.56
CA ALA A 25 -16.80 -0.29 18.49
C ALA A 25 -15.65 -0.96 19.27
N GLY A 26 -14.53 -1.28 18.60
CA GLY A 26 -13.35 -1.81 19.28
C GLY A 26 -12.75 -0.83 20.29
N SER A 27 -12.72 0.46 19.97
CA SER A 27 -12.22 1.50 20.88
C SER A 27 -13.07 1.61 22.16
N GLU A 28 -14.39 1.53 22.03
CA GLU A 28 -15.31 1.51 23.17
C GLU A 28 -15.06 0.28 24.07
N LEU A 29 -14.92 -0.90 23.46
CA LEU A 29 -14.62 -2.14 24.19
C LEU A 29 -13.26 -2.13 24.89
N GLY A 30 -12.27 -1.42 24.35
CA GLY A 30 -10.95 -1.26 24.96
C GLY A 30 -10.94 -0.39 26.23
N ALA A 31 -11.94 0.48 26.41
CA ALA A 31 -12.02 1.42 27.53
C ALA A 31 -13.10 1.07 28.58
N ALA A 32 -14.09 0.24 28.23
CA ALA A 32 -15.34 0.13 28.99
C ALA A 32 -15.34 -0.85 30.19
N GLY A 33 -14.20 -1.41 30.61
CA GLY A 33 -14.17 -2.44 31.67
C GLY A 33 -15.00 -3.70 31.31
N ALA A 34 -15.27 -3.91 30.02
CA ALA A 34 -16.10 -5.00 29.50
C ALA A 34 -15.40 -6.38 29.54
N TRP A 35 -14.13 -6.41 29.95
CA TRP A 35 -13.25 -7.57 29.90
C TRP A 35 -13.08 -8.19 31.28
N SER A 36 -13.12 -9.51 31.31
CA SER A 36 -12.76 -10.32 32.48
C SER A 36 -11.84 -11.47 32.06
N GLY A 37 -11.08 -12.02 33.01
CA GLY A 37 -10.14 -13.10 32.73
C GLY A 37 -9.11 -12.78 31.64
N ALA A 38 -8.79 -11.48 31.46
CA ALA A 38 -7.84 -11.04 30.45
C ALA A 38 -6.41 -11.39 30.87
N GLY A 39 -5.59 -11.78 29.91
CA GLY A 39 -4.19 -12.07 30.16
C GLY A 39 -3.39 -12.12 28.86
N SER A 40 -2.07 -12.09 29.02
CA SER A 40 -1.13 -12.22 27.91
C SER A 40 -0.05 -13.26 28.22
N SER A 41 0.47 -13.91 27.19
CA SER A 41 1.66 -14.74 27.30
C SER A 41 2.90 -13.91 26.97
N GLY A 42 4.05 -14.28 27.54
CA GLY A 42 5.32 -13.69 27.15
C GLY A 42 5.68 -13.91 25.67
N GLU A 43 5.00 -14.85 25.01
CA GLU A 43 5.18 -15.17 23.59
C GLU A 43 4.33 -14.30 22.67
N GLY A 44 3.45 -13.43 23.17
CA GLY A 44 2.63 -12.54 22.33
C GLY A 44 1.23 -13.08 21.99
N THR A 45 0.66 -13.93 22.84
CA THR A 45 -0.78 -14.25 22.77
C THR A 45 -1.53 -13.45 23.81
N VAL A 46 -2.68 -12.91 23.45
CA VAL A 46 -3.58 -12.15 24.32
C VAL A 46 -4.94 -12.84 24.34
N TRP A 47 -5.56 -12.97 25.50
CA TRP A 47 -6.90 -13.57 25.63
C TRP A 47 -7.77 -12.77 26.60
N GLY A 48 -9.08 -12.92 26.48
CA GLY A 48 -10.03 -12.33 27.41
C GLY A 48 -11.47 -12.77 27.14
N LEU A 49 -12.32 -12.52 28.14
CA LEU A 49 -13.77 -12.74 28.08
C LEU A 49 -14.48 -11.38 27.99
N CYS A 50 -15.08 -11.09 26.85
CA CYS A 50 -15.84 -9.85 26.68
C CYS A 50 -17.31 -10.09 27.03
N LYS A 51 -17.88 -9.24 27.90
CA LYS A 51 -19.31 -9.28 28.20
C LYS A 51 -20.11 -8.93 26.94
N GLY A 52 -20.85 -9.91 26.41
CA GLY A 52 -21.69 -9.76 25.24
C GLY A 52 -23.14 -9.42 25.58
N SER A 53 -23.99 -9.37 24.55
CA SER A 53 -25.45 -9.23 24.70
C SER A 53 -26.17 -10.52 25.12
N GLY A 54 -25.44 -11.65 25.17
CA GLY A 54 -25.95 -12.96 25.60
C GLY A 54 -25.61 -13.29 27.06
N SER A 55 -25.98 -14.50 27.49
CA SER A 55 -25.70 -15.01 28.85
C SER A 55 -24.22 -15.35 29.07
N ASP A 56 -23.52 -15.79 28.03
CA ASP A 56 -22.11 -16.17 28.08
C ASP A 56 -21.20 -15.09 27.47
N PRO A 57 -20.06 -14.77 28.10
CA PRO A 57 -19.11 -13.81 27.53
C PRO A 57 -18.38 -14.41 26.33
N TYR A 58 -18.10 -13.58 25.32
CA TYR A 58 -17.37 -14.01 24.12
C TYR A 58 -15.90 -14.28 24.46
N ARG A 59 -15.47 -15.53 24.28
CA ARG A 59 -14.04 -15.88 24.36
C ARG A 59 -13.32 -15.31 23.17
N THR A 60 -12.29 -14.51 23.44
CA THR A 60 -11.47 -13.86 22.42
C THR A 60 -10.01 -14.22 22.65
N VAL A 61 -9.34 -14.69 21.61
CA VAL A 61 -7.87 -14.89 21.58
C VAL A 61 -7.31 -14.11 20.40
N VAL A 62 -6.18 -13.45 20.62
CA VAL A 62 -5.39 -12.81 19.58
C VAL A 62 -3.93 -13.25 19.71
N ASP A 63 -3.38 -13.80 18.63
CA ASP A 63 -1.98 -14.17 18.52
C ASP A 63 -1.26 -13.19 17.60
N ILE A 64 -0.29 -12.44 18.15
CA ILE A 64 0.56 -11.49 17.42
C ILE A 64 1.98 -12.03 17.20
N ALA A 65 2.24 -13.27 17.63
CA ALA A 65 3.56 -13.90 17.58
C ALA A 65 3.86 -14.61 16.25
N ASP A 66 2.83 -14.92 15.47
CA ASP A 66 3.00 -15.62 14.20
C ASP A 66 3.59 -14.68 13.13
N ALA A 67 4.63 -15.16 12.44
CA ALA A 67 5.26 -14.41 11.36
C ALA A 67 4.28 -14.01 10.24
N SER A 68 3.21 -14.79 10.01
CA SER A 68 2.15 -14.54 9.02
C SER A 68 1.30 -13.31 9.35
N GLY A 69 1.44 -12.76 10.56
CA GLY A 69 0.73 -11.59 11.05
C GLY A 69 -0.28 -11.94 12.14
N PRO A 70 -0.96 -10.92 12.70
CA PRO A 70 -1.90 -11.09 13.79
C PRO A 70 -3.08 -11.96 13.34
N ALA A 71 -3.51 -12.85 14.22
CA ALA A 71 -4.73 -13.60 14.01
C ALA A 71 -5.56 -13.67 15.27
N CYS A 72 -6.87 -13.72 15.08
CA CYS A 72 -7.79 -13.77 16.19
C CYS A 72 -8.83 -14.87 16.02
N THR A 73 -9.38 -15.32 17.13
CA THR A 73 -10.66 -16.02 17.18
C THR A 73 -11.54 -15.35 18.22
N CYS A 74 -12.83 -15.24 17.90
CA CYS A 74 -13.83 -14.71 18.78
C CYS A 74 -15.13 -15.47 18.54
N GLU A 75 -15.86 -15.80 19.61
CA GLU A 75 -17.15 -16.48 19.53
C GLU A 75 -18.33 -15.56 19.14
N CYS A 76 -18.07 -14.29 18.81
CA CYS A 76 -19.10 -13.35 18.39
C CYS A 76 -19.63 -13.67 16.98
N PRO A 77 -20.89 -13.31 16.64
CA PRO A 77 -21.48 -13.59 15.32
C PRO A 77 -20.94 -12.71 14.18
N SER A 78 -20.04 -11.77 14.48
CA SER A 78 -19.47 -10.84 13.50
C SER A 78 -18.69 -11.58 12.41
N ARG A 79 -18.92 -11.21 11.14
CA ARG A 79 -18.16 -11.72 9.99
C ARG A 79 -16.95 -10.85 9.65
N ARG A 80 -16.69 -9.81 10.44
CA ARG A 80 -15.56 -8.90 10.25
C ARG A 80 -14.31 -9.47 10.91
N PHE A 81 -13.17 -9.33 10.24
CA PHE A 81 -11.90 -9.86 10.72
C PHE A 81 -10.80 -8.79 10.59
N PRO A 82 -10.14 -8.39 11.69
CA PRO A 82 -10.52 -8.64 13.09
C PRO A 82 -11.91 -8.06 13.45
N CYS A 83 -12.62 -8.71 14.37
CA CYS A 83 -13.88 -8.17 14.90
C CYS A 83 -13.63 -7.08 15.96
N GLU A 84 -14.68 -6.35 16.35
CA GLU A 84 -14.62 -5.32 17.38
C GLU A 84 -14.07 -5.84 18.73
N HIS A 85 -14.37 -7.09 19.11
CA HIS A 85 -13.85 -7.72 20.33
C HIS A 85 -12.34 -7.98 20.26
N ALA A 86 -11.84 -8.48 19.12
CA ALA A 86 -10.41 -8.70 18.93
C ALA A 86 -9.62 -7.37 18.96
N LEU A 87 -10.17 -6.32 18.33
CA LEU A 87 -9.62 -4.97 18.39
C LEU A 87 -9.65 -4.42 19.82
N GLY A 88 -10.76 -4.54 20.52
CA GLY A 88 -10.91 -4.07 21.90
C GLY A 88 -9.95 -4.76 22.88
N LEU A 89 -9.74 -6.07 22.73
CA LEU A 89 -8.78 -6.81 23.55
C LEU A 89 -7.34 -6.35 23.32
N LEU A 90 -6.96 -6.16 22.04
CA LEU A 90 -5.63 -5.64 21.70
C LEU A 90 -5.43 -4.20 22.16
N LEU A 91 -6.48 -3.35 22.14
CA LEU A 91 -6.41 -1.99 22.68
C LEU A 91 -6.26 -1.99 24.20
N LEU A 92 -6.97 -2.89 24.90
CA LEU A 92 -6.79 -3.09 26.33
C LEU A 92 -5.35 -3.52 26.66
N TRP A 93 -4.77 -4.40 25.85
CA TRP A 93 -3.38 -4.83 25.99
C TRP A 93 -2.37 -3.73 25.63
N ALA A 94 -2.65 -2.91 24.61
CA ALA A 94 -1.82 -1.77 24.23
C ALA A 94 -1.84 -0.65 25.28
N GLY A 95 -2.86 -0.61 26.14
CA GLY A 95 -2.98 0.30 27.27
C GLY A 95 -2.12 -0.09 28.49
N GLU A 96 -2.63 0.20 29.69
CA GLU A 96 -1.89 0.06 30.94
C GLU A 96 -1.54 -1.40 31.29
N ASP A 97 -0.35 -1.61 31.87
CA ASP A 97 0.20 -2.94 32.16
C ASP A 97 -0.70 -3.83 33.03
N ALA A 98 -1.48 -3.24 33.93
CA ALA A 98 -2.29 -3.97 34.91
C ALA A 98 -3.56 -4.61 34.34
N ALA A 99 -4.09 -4.14 33.21
CA ALA A 99 -5.37 -4.61 32.68
C ALA A 99 -5.27 -5.99 32.00
N VAL A 100 -4.09 -6.33 31.48
CA VAL A 100 -3.82 -7.59 30.77
C VAL A 100 -2.50 -8.19 31.27
N PRO A 101 -2.50 -8.77 32.50
CA PRO A 101 -1.27 -9.26 33.12
C PRO A 101 -0.68 -10.45 32.33
N GLN A 102 0.64 -10.61 32.45
CA GLN A 102 1.28 -11.82 31.95
C GLN A 102 0.89 -13.03 32.80
N GLY A 103 0.53 -14.14 32.15
CA GLY A 103 0.09 -15.35 32.83
C GLY A 103 0.10 -16.58 31.95
N ARG A 104 -0.39 -17.69 32.52
CA ARG A 104 -0.64 -18.91 31.75
C ARG A 104 -1.98 -18.79 31.02
N ALA A 105 -1.99 -19.13 29.74
CA ALA A 105 -3.21 -19.13 28.94
C ALA A 105 -4.19 -20.19 29.47
N PRO A 106 -5.50 -19.91 29.48
CA PRO A 106 -6.51 -20.92 29.81
C PRO A 106 -6.58 -22.00 28.72
N GLU A 107 -7.09 -23.18 29.05
CA GLU A 107 -7.10 -24.35 28.15
C GLU A 107 -7.69 -24.05 26.76
N TRP A 108 -8.81 -23.33 26.69
CA TRP A 108 -9.44 -22.94 25.43
C TRP A 108 -8.56 -22.05 24.54
N ALA A 109 -7.68 -21.23 25.14
CA ALA A 109 -6.73 -20.42 24.41
C ALA A 109 -5.50 -21.26 24.00
N GLU A 110 -4.98 -22.12 24.90
CA GLU A 110 -3.88 -23.06 24.60
C GLU A 110 -4.23 -23.99 23.44
N GLU A 111 -5.43 -24.57 23.43
CA GLU A 111 -5.94 -25.44 22.37
C GLU A 111 -5.98 -24.73 21.01
N TRP A 112 -6.47 -23.49 20.98
CA TRP A 112 -6.54 -22.71 19.74
C TRP A 112 -5.14 -22.38 19.20
N ILE A 113 -4.22 -21.96 20.06
CA ILE A 113 -2.83 -21.65 19.69
C ILE A 113 -2.13 -22.91 19.16
N ALA A 114 -2.27 -24.04 19.84
CA ALA A 114 -1.67 -25.30 19.42
C ALA A 114 -2.22 -25.75 18.05
N GLY A 115 -3.54 -25.70 17.87
CA GLY A 115 -4.20 -26.01 16.61
C GLY A 115 -3.77 -25.07 15.47
N ARG A 116 -3.50 -23.80 15.77
CA ARG A 116 -2.95 -22.83 14.80
C ARG A 116 -1.52 -23.17 14.44
N ARG A 117 -0.62 -23.35 15.41
CA ARG A 117 0.79 -23.69 15.18
C ARG A 117 0.93 -24.96 14.33
N ALA A 118 0.11 -25.98 14.60
CA ALA A 118 0.06 -27.20 13.81
C ALA A 118 -0.40 -26.96 12.35
N ARG A 119 -1.41 -26.10 12.13
CA ARG A 119 -1.85 -25.71 10.78
C ARG A 119 -0.79 -24.90 10.03
N THR A 120 -0.19 -23.91 10.68
CA THR A 120 0.89 -23.11 10.08
C THR A 120 2.09 -23.99 9.72
N ALA A 121 2.50 -24.92 10.60
CA ALA A 121 3.58 -25.86 10.33
C ALA A 121 3.27 -26.76 9.13
N ARG A 122 2.04 -27.29 9.03
CA ARG A 122 1.58 -28.08 7.86
C ARG A 122 1.59 -27.25 6.57
N GLN A 123 1.14 -26.00 6.64
CA GLN A 123 1.16 -25.09 5.49
C GLN A 123 2.59 -24.75 5.05
N ARG A 124 3.50 -24.46 5.98
CA ARG A 124 4.93 -24.23 5.67
C ARG A 124 5.61 -25.46 5.08
N ALA A 125 5.31 -26.65 5.60
CA ALA A 125 5.82 -27.91 5.03
C ALA A 125 5.29 -28.15 3.60
N ALA A 126 4.02 -27.81 3.35
CA ALA A 126 3.42 -27.85 2.01
C ALA A 126 3.87 -26.71 1.07
N GLN A 127 4.46 -25.64 1.64
CA GLN A 127 5.05 -24.50 0.92
C GLN A 127 6.56 -24.63 0.70
N THR A 128 7.17 -25.77 1.04
CA THR A 128 8.40 -26.20 0.33
C THR A 128 8.09 -26.07 -1.16
N PRO A 129 8.89 -25.37 -1.99
CA PRO A 129 8.52 -25.06 -3.37
C PRO A 129 8.19 -26.33 -4.13
N GLY A 130 6.90 -26.67 -4.11
CA GLY A 130 6.31 -27.78 -4.79
C GLY A 130 6.17 -27.34 -6.21
N SER A 131 6.93 -28.02 -7.06
CA SER A 131 6.90 -28.07 -8.53
C SER A 131 6.05 -27.01 -9.22
N PRO A 132 6.62 -26.26 -10.19
CA PRO A 132 5.82 -25.39 -11.04
C PRO A 132 4.62 -26.16 -11.59
N PRO A 133 3.46 -25.50 -11.81
CA PRO A 133 2.32 -26.16 -12.43
C PRO A 133 2.84 -26.94 -13.64
N GLY A 134 2.56 -28.25 -13.67
CA GLY A 134 3.19 -29.19 -14.60
C GLY A 134 3.29 -28.60 -16.00
N PRO A 135 4.41 -28.81 -16.72
CA PRO A 135 4.87 -27.92 -17.77
C PRO A 135 3.72 -27.58 -18.70
N ALA A 136 3.19 -26.37 -18.57
CA ALA A 136 2.37 -25.81 -19.61
C ALA A 136 3.25 -25.87 -20.86
N ASP A 137 2.80 -26.58 -21.89
CA ASP A 137 3.55 -26.72 -23.15
C ASP A 137 4.19 -25.35 -23.50
N PRO A 138 5.53 -25.23 -23.37
CA PRO A 138 6.21 -23.94 -23.51
C PRO A 138 5.91 -23.30 -24.86
N GLU A 139 5.71 -24.13 -25.89
CA GLU A 139 5.34 -23.69 -27.22
C GLU A 139 3.92 -23.12 -27.26
N ALA A 140 2.94 -23.82 -26.65
CA ALA A 140 1.58 -23.31 -26.55
C ALA A 140 1.51 -22.01 -25.70
N ALA A 141 2.33 -21.89 -24.66
CA ALA A 141 2.43 -20.67 -23.86
C ALA A 141 3.02 -19.51 -24.68
N ARG A 142 4.10 -19.76 -25.43
CA ARG A 142 4.72 -18.78 -26.34
C ARG A 142 3.73 -18.32 -27.40
N ARG A 143 3.05 -19.25 -28.08
CA ARG A 143 2.02 -18.92 -29.10
C ARG A 143 0.84 -18.13 -28.54
N ARG A 144 0.42 -18.38 -27.29
CA ARG A 144 -0.62 -17.57 -26.63
C ARG A 144 -0.11 -16.16 -26.33
N ALA A 145 1.14 -16.02 -25.90
CA ALA A 145 1.76 -14.72 -25.65
C ALA A 145 1.92 -13.91 -26.95
N GLU A 146 2.34 -14.55 -28.05
CA GLU A 146 2.46 -13.95 -29.38
C GLU A 146 1.10 -13.44 -29.89
N ARG A 147 0.06 -14.29 -29.90
CA ARG A 147 -1.30 -13.88 -30.31
C ARG A 147 -1.86 -12.75 -29.45
N ARG A 148 -1.58 -12.76 -28.15
CA ARG A 148 -1.95 -11.64 -27.27
C ARG A 148 -1.22 -10.37 -27.67
N ALA A 149 0.09 -10.47 -27.93
CA ALA A 149 0.88 -9.32 -28.33
C ALA A 149 0.42 -8.72 -29.67
N GLU A 150 0.01 -9.55 -30.63
CA GLU A 150 -0.60 -9.11 -31.90
C GLU A 150 -1.89 -8.32 -31.66
N ARG A 151 -2.80 -8.84 -30.81
CA ARG A 151 -4.05 -8.14 -30.46
C ARG A 151 -3.79 -6.79 -29.81
N ILE A 152 -2.87 -6.73 -28.83
CA ILE A 152 -2.50 -5.47 -28.18
C ILE A 152 -1.88 -4.51 -29.19
N THR A 153 -1.06 -5.00 -30.12
CA THR A 153 -0.45 -4.17 -31.18
C THR A 153 -1.51 -3.55 -32.08
N ALA A 154 -2.50 -4.32 -32.53
CA ALA A 154 -3.61 -3.80 -33.32
C ALA A 154 -4.44 -2.77 -32.54
N GLY A 155 -4.77 -3.05 -31.27
CA GLY A 155 -5.48 -2.10 -30.40
C GLY A 155 -4.69 -0.80 -30.18
N ALA A 156 -3.40 -0.89 -29.91
CA ALA A 156 -2.54 0.29 -29.73
C ALA A 156 -2.45 1.16 -30.99
N ALA A 157 -2.43 0.54 -32.19
CA ALA A 157 -2.46 1.27 -33.44
C ALA A 157 -3.80 1.99 -33.69
N GLU A 158 -4.93 1.33 -33.40
CA GLU A 158 -6.25 1.98 -33.45
C GLU A 158 -6.34 3.15 -32.46
N LEU A 159 -5.85 2.96 -31.23
CA LEU A 159 -5.81 4.00 -30.21
C LEU A 159 -4.97 5.21 -30.64
N GLU A 160 -3.80 4.97 -31.26
CA GLU A 160 -2.96 6.03 -31.82
C GLU A 160 -3.70 6.86 -32.87
N GLN A 161 -4.46 6.22 -33.76
CA GLN A 161 -5.27 6.91 -34.76
C GLN A 161 -6.38 7.75 -34.11
N ARG A 162 -7.11 7.19 -33.14
CA ARG A 162 -8.18 7.90 -32.41
C ARG A 162 -7.64 9.12 -31.65
N LEU A 163 -6.46 9.00 -31.01
CA LEU A 163 -5.80 10.13 -30.35
C LEU A 163 -5.41 11.21 -31.37
N ALA A 164 -4.90 10.83 -32.54
CA ALA A 164 -4.57 11.78 -33.59
C ALA A 164 -5.82 12.47 -34.18
N ASP A 165 -6.93 11.75 -34.32
CA ASP A 165 -8.21 12.29 -34.77
C ASP A 165 -8.79 13.29 -33.76
N LEU A 166 -8.70 12.97 -32.46
CA LEU A 166 -9.08 13.88 -31.36
C LEU A 166 -8.27 15.19 -31.42
N LEU A 167 -6.95 15.10 -31.60
CA LEU A 167 -6.10 16.29 -31.69
C LEU A 167 -6.40 17.11 -32.95
N ARG A 168 -6.66 16.46 -34.10
CA ARG A 168 -7.08 17.13 -35.34
C ARG A 168 -8.44 17.83 -35.20
N GLY A 169 -9.37 17.24 -34.46
CA GLY A 169 -10.69 17.81 -34.18
C GLY A 169 -10.68 18.92 -33.11
N GLY A 170 -9.57 19.05 -32.37
CA GLY A 170 -9.40 20.02 -31.30
C GLY A 170 -10.05 19.60 -29.97
N LEU A 171 -9.29 19.78 -28.88
CA LEU A 171 -9.67 19.31 -27.54
C LEU A 171 -10.92 19.98 -26.97
N ALA A 172 -11.21 21.23 -27.37
CA ALA A 172 -12.40 21.97 -26.92
C ALA A 172 -13.74 21.32 -27.32
N SER A 173 -13.72 20.36 -28.25
CA SER A 173 -14.90 19.59 -28.64
C SER A 173 -15.13 18.36 -27.77
N ALA A 174 -14.12 17.90 -27.03
CA ALA A 174 -14.15 16.66 -26.25
C ALA A 174 -15.22 16.67 -25.14
N GLU A 175 -15.51 17.84 -24.57
CA GLU A 175 -16.58 18.02 -23.57
C GLU A 175 -17.97 17.72 -24.16
N ARG A 176 -18.17 17.97 -25.46
CA ARG A 176 -19.44 17.72 -26.15
C ARG A 176 -19.58 16.28 -26.66
N SER A 177 -18.48 15.54 -26.81
CA SER A 177 -18.47 14.18 -27.35
C SER A 177 -19.06 13.12 -26.40
N GLY A 178 -19.24 13.46 -25.12
CA GLY A 178 -19.85 12.59 -24.12
C GLY A 178 -19.01 11.38 -23.73
N TYR A 179 -19.39 10.71 -22.62
CA TYR A 179 -18.64 9.58 -22.05
C TYR A 179 -18.67 8.31 -22.92
N GLY A 180 -19.67 8.18 -23.80
CA GLY A 180 -19.88 6.97 -24.61
C GLY A 180 -18.75 6.66 -25.60
N LEU A 181 -18.15 7.67 -26.22
CA LEU A 181 -17.04 7.48 -27.17
C LEU A 181 -15.77 6.97 -26.48
N TRP A 182 -15.52 7.44 -25.25
CA TRP A 182 -14.42 6.98 -24.41
C TRP A 182 -14.62 5.53 -23.96
N GLU A 183 -15.84 5.16 -23.54
CA GLU A 183 -16.15 3.77 -23.18
C GLU A 183 -16.10 2.82 -24.38
N GLU A 184 -16.55 3.24 -25.57
CA GLU A 184 -16.38 2.43 -26.78
C GLU A 184 -14.90 2.17 -27.05
N THR A 185 -14.07 3.21 -26.96
CA THR A 185 -12.62 3.10 -27.15
C THR A 185 -11.99 2.18 -26.09
N ALA A 186 -12.40 2.32 -24.82
CA ALA A 186 -11.91 1.47 -23.74
C ALA A 186 -12.36 0.01 -23.91
N ALA A 187 -13.58 -0.24 -24.37
CA ALA A 187 -14.07 -1.59 -24.67
C ALA A 187 -13.22 -2.27 -25.75
N ARG A 188 -12.88 -1.53 -26.83
CA ARG A 188 -11.96 -2.05 -27.86
C ARG A 188 -10.58 -2.39 -27.32
N MET A 189 -10.05 -1.63 -26.36
CA MET A 189 -8.79 -1.97 -25.69
C MET A 189 -8.91 -3.24 -24.84
N VAL A 190 -10.06 -3.48 -24.20
CA VAL A 190 -10.33 -4.75 -23.50
C VAL A 190 -10.36 -5.92 -24.48
N ASP A 191 -11.04 -5.77 -25.63
CA ASP A 191 -11.09 -6.79 -26.69
C ASP A 191 -9.69 -7.08 -27.28
N ALA A 192 -8.86 -6.05 -27.39
CA ALA A 192 -7.46 -6.14 -27.76
C ALA A 192 -6.56 -6.76 -26.68
N GLN A 193 -7.09 -7.11 -25.51
CA GLN A 193 -6.35 -7.61 -24.34
C GLN A 193 -5.33 -6.62 -23.77
N ALA A 194 -5.64 -5.32 -23.88
CA ALA A 194 -4.84 -4.20 -23.38
C ALA A 194 -5.58 -3.47 -22.25
N GLN A 195 -5.85 -4.16 -21.14
CA GLN A 195 -6.65 -3.64 -20.03
C GLN A 195 -6.06 -2.37 -19.41
N GLY A 196 -4.73 -2.22 -19.42
CA GLY A 196 -4.07 -1.02 -18.94
C GLY A 196 -4.33 0.20 -19.84
N LEU A 197 -4.32 0.00 -21.17
CA LEU A 197 -4.74 1.05 -22.11
C LEU A 197 -6.22 1.40 -21.94
N ALA A 198 -7.08 0.40 -21.72
CA ALA A 198 -8.50 0.61 -21.45
C ALA A 198 -8.73 1.49 -20.21
N ALA A 199 -7.98 1.24 -19.13
CA ALA A 199 -8.06 2.05 -17.91
C ALA A 199 -7.68 3.51 -18.18
N ARG A 200 -6.55 3.77 -18.86
CA ARG A 200 -6.12 5.13 -19.22
C ARG A 200 -7.12 5.86 -20.12
N VAL A 201 -7.74 5.16 -21.06
CA VAL A 201 -8.79 5.75 -21.92
C VAL A 201 -10.00 6.22 -21.09
N ARG A 202 -10.40 5.46 -20.06
CA ARG A 202 -11.50 5.88 -19.16
C ARG A 202 -11.10 7.10 -18.33
N GLU A 203 -9.86 7.15 -17.85
CA GLU A 203 -9.33 8.32 -17.14
C GLU A 203 -9.32 9.57 -18.03
N LEU A 204 -8.95 9.44 -19.32
CA LEU A 204 -9.09 10.54 -20.29
C LEU A 204 -10.54 11.02 -20.41
N GLY A 205 -11.50 10.10 -20.43
CA GLY A 205 -12.93 10.42 -20.51
C GLY A 205 -13.48 11.17 -19.30
N ALA A 206 -12.78 11.14 -18.16
CA ALA A 206 -13.15 11.88 -16.94
C ALA A 206 -12.58 13.30 -16.88
N LEU A 207 -11.64 13.67 -17.77
CA LEU A 207 -10.99 14.98 -17.76
C LEU A 207 -11.85 16.11 -18.34
N PRO A 208 -12.59 15.94 -19.46
CA PRO A 208 -13.44 17.00 -19.99
C PRO A 208 -14.43 17.53 -18.95
N GLY A 209 -14.49 18.85 -18.78
CA GLY A 209 -15.38 19.48 -17.80
C GLY A 209 -14.92 19.38 -16.34
N SER A 210 -13.74 18.84 -16.05
CA SER A 210 -13.17 18.72 -14.68
C SER A 210 -12.67 20.04 -14.07
N GLY A 211 -13.15 21.19 -14.54
CA GLY A 211 -12.75 22.52 -14.07
C GLY A 211 -11.58 23.15 -14.84
N PRO A 212 -11.02 24.26 -14.35
CA PRO A 212 -10.02 25.05 -15.07
C PRO A 212 -8.80 24.22 -15.50
N GLY A 213 -8.28 24.48 -16.70
CA GLY A 213 -7.09 23.81 -17.23
C GLY A 213 -7.30 22.38 -17.72
N TRP A 214 -8.53 21.85 -17.74
CA TRP A 214 -8.80 20.50 -18.24
C TRP A 214 -8.29 20.21 -19.66
N PRO A 215 -8.30 21.14 -20.64
CA PRO A 215 -7.80 20.83 -21.98
C PRO A 215 -6.29 20.55 -21.98
N VAL A 216 -5.53 21.24 -21.12
CA VAL A 216 -4.09 21.03 -20.98
C VAL A 216 -3.83 19.66 -20.35
N ARG A 217 -4.53 19.34 -19.26
CA ARG A 217 -4.43 18.01 -18.63
C ARG A 217 -4.81 16.89 -19.59
N LEU A 218 -5.87 17.07 -20.39
CA LEU A 218 -6.27 16.10 -21.41
C LEU A 218 -5.16 15.90 -22.45
N LEU A 219 -4.50 16.98 -22.90
CA LEU A 219 -3.39 16.90 -23.84
C LEU A 219 -2.20 16.12 -23.25
N GLU A 220 -1.81 16.43 -22.01
CA GLU A 220 -0.71 15.76 -21.29
C GLU A 220 -0.99 14.26 -21.18
N GLU A 221 -2.20 13.90 -20.79
CA GLU A 221 -2.61 12.51 -20.62
C GLU A 221 -2.74 11.76 -21.96
N CYS A 222 -3.22 12.44 -23.01
CA CYS A 222 -3.18 11.90 -24.38
C CYS A 222 -1.74 11.67 -24.85
N ALA A 223 -0.81 12.56 -24.53
CA ALA A 223 0.60 12.43 -24.91
C ALA A 223 1.27 11.25 -24.18
N LEU A 224 1.00 11.07 -22.88
CA LEU A 224 1.46 9.92 -22.11
C LEU A 224 0.87 8.60 -22.65
N LEU A 225 -0.41 8.58 -22.99
CA LEU A 225 -1.05 7.39 -23.57
C LEU A 225 -0.51 7.07 -24.96
N HIS A 226 -0.29 8.08 -25.80
CA HIS A 226 0.37 7.93 -27.09
C HIS A 226 1.78 7.36 -26.90
N LEU A 227 2.59 7.92 -25.99
CA LEU A 227 3.93 7.42 -25.69
C LEU A 227 3.89 5.94 -25.28
N LEU A 228 2.89 5.51 -24.50
CA LEU A 228 2.74 4.12 -24.09
C LEU A 228 2.42 3.19 -25.27
N GLY A 229 1.53 3.62 -26.17
CA GLY A 229 1.26 2.91 -27.43
C GLY A 229 2.52 2.78 -28.30
N ARG A 230 3.29 3.85 -28.44
CA ARG A 230 4.58 3.84 -29.17
C ARG A 230 5.62 2.95 -28.50
N GLY A 231 5.69 3.00 -27.17
CA GLY A 231 6.54 2.13 -26.37
C GLY A 231 6.22 0.66 -26.60
N TRP A 232 4.93 0.30 -26.64
CA TRP A 232 4.49 -1.06 -26.94
C TRP A 232 4.90 -1.55 -28.34
N GLN A 233 4.70 -0.70 -29.35
CA GLN A 233 5.07 -1.01 -30.74
C GLN A 233 6.59 -1.18 -30.91
N ARG A 234 7.39 -0.44 -30.14
CA ARG A 234 8.86 -0.43 -30.23
C ARG A 234 9.54 -1.25 -29.13
N ARG A 235 8.79 -2.03 -28.34
CA ARG A 235 9.27 -2.70 -27.12
C ARG A 235 10.53 -3.55 -27.30
N GLU A 236 10.70 -4.16 -28.48
CA GLU A 236 11.87 -5.02 -28.78
C GLU A 236 13.17 -4.22 -28.95
N ARG A 237 13.09 -2.89 -29.05
CA ARG A 237 14.23 -1.97 -29.12
C ARG A 237 14.48 -1.22 -27.81
N LEU A 238 13.62 -1.40 -26.80
CA LEU A 238 13.75 -0.72 -25.52
C LEU A 238 14.72 -1.49 -24.60
N PRO A 239 15.41 -0.78 -23.68
CA PRO A 239 16.09 -1.45 -22.57
C PRO A 239 15.13 -2.39 -21.83
N GLU A 240 15.61 -3.53 -21.35
CA GLU A 240 14.78 -4.58 -20.76
C GLU A 240 13.86 -4.07 -19.65
N GLY A 241 14.39 -3.22 -18.77
CA GLY A 241 13.62 -2.61 -17.68
C GLY A 241 12.46 -1.75 -18.18
N LEU A 242 12.68 -0.90 -19.19
CA LEU A 242 11.63 -0.08 -19.80
C LEU A 242 10.64 -0.93 -20.61
N ALA A 243 11.10 -1.99 -21.28
CA ALA A 243 10.21 -2.94 -21.95
C ALA A 243 9.28 -3.65 -20.95
N ALA A 244 9.79 -4.04 -19.78
CA ALA A 244 8.98 -4.61 -18.71
C ALA A 244 7.96 -3.60 -18.16
N THR A 245 8.38 -2.36 -17.94
CA THR A 245 7.54 -1.22 -17.56
C THR A 245 6.37 -1.02 -18.55
N VAL A 246 6.64 -1.04 -19.85
CA VAL A 246 5.62 -0.94 -20.91
C VAL A 246 4.67 -2.14 -20.87
N ARG A 247 5.18 -3.38 -20.77
CA ARG A 247 4.34 -4.60 -20.68
C ARG A 247 3.38 -4.53 -19.49
N SER A 248 3.87 -4.13 -18.33
CA SER A 248 3.04 -3.97 -17.13
C SER A 248 1.94 -2.92 -17.34
N ARG A 249 2.28 -1.75 -17.90
CA ARG A 249 1.33 -0.65 -18.11
C ARG A 249 0.27 -0.90 -19.17
N VAL A 250 0.53 -1.75 -20.18
CA VAL A 250 -0.54 -2.18 -21.11
C VAL A 250 -1.47 -3.23 -20.49
N GLY A 251 -1.13 -3.78 -19.32
CA GLY A 251 -1.95 -4.72 -18.57
C GLY A 251 -1.48 -6.18 -18.63
N LEU A 252 -0.25 -6.45 -19.08
CA LEU A 252 0.29 -7.81 -19.00
C LEU A 252 0.66 -8.15 -17.55
N PRO A 253 0.26 -9.33 -17.05
CA PRO A 253 0.66 -9.77 -15.73
C PRO A 253 2.17 -10.00 -15.69
N ALA A 254 2.80 -9.54 -14.62
CA ALA A 254 4.19 -9.84 -14.29
C ALA A 254 4.22 -10.66 -12.99
N SER A 255 5.16 -11.59 -12.90
CA SER A 255 5.53 -12.22 -11.63
C SER A 255 6.73 -11.51 -11.03
N ALA A 256 6.83 -11.51 -9.71
CA ALA A 256 8.09 -11.17 -9.05
C ALA A 256 9.11 -12.28 -9.35
N GLY A 257 10.13 -11.94 -10.13
CA GLY A 257 11.16 -12.89 -10.59
C GLY A 257 12.56 -12.53 -10.11
N GLY A 258 12.73 -11.40 -9.41
CA GLY A 258 14.02 -11.01 -8.84
C GLY A 258 14.44 -11.93 -7.68
N PRO A 259 15.76 -12.07 -7.43
CA PRO A 259 16.25 -12.84 -6.29
C PRO A 259 15.64 -12.30 -5.00
N PRO A 260 15.16 -13.17 -4.09
CA PRO A 260 14.61 -12.73 -2.82
C PRO A 260 15.69 -12.03 -2.00
N VAL A 261 15.38 -10.83 -1.52
CA VAL A 261 16.23 -10.07 -0.61
C VAL A 261 15.63 -10.16 0.78
N ARG A 262 16.30 -10.89 1.67
CA ARG A 262 16.00 -10.86 3.10
C ARG A 262 16.56 -9.57 3.69
N ASP A 263 15.73 -8.86 4.44
CA ASP A 263 16.09 -7.63 5.15
C ASP A 263 15.14 -7.45 6.35
N ARG A 264 15.45 -6.49 7.21
CA ARG A 264 14.53 -5.95 8.20
C ARG A 264 13.78 -4.75 7.61
N TRP A 265 12.55 -5.00 7.21
CA TRP A 265 11.67 -4.06 6.52
C TRP A 265 10.83 -3.25 7.52
N LEU A 266 11.16 -1.98 7.69
CA LEU A 266 10.35 -1.03 8.45
C LEU A 266 9.10 -0.64 7.66
N VAL A 267 7.92 -0.74 8.28
CA VAL A 267 6.66 -0.31 7.69
C VAL A 267 6.49 1.20 7.85
N LEU A 268 6.54 1.90 6.73
CA LEU A 268 6.51 3.36 6.68
C LEU A 268 5.10 3.92 6.54
N ALA A 269 4.24 3.29 5.72
CA ALA A 269 2.88 3.74 5.50
C ALA A 269 2.00 2.58 5.05
N GLN A 270 0.72 2.61 5.42
CA GLN A 270 -0.29 1.67 4.93
C GLN A 270 -1.61 2.41 4.70
N TYR A 271 -2.14 2.34 3.48
CA TYR A 271 -3.42 2.94 3.13
C TYR A 271 -4.12 2.19 2.01
N ASP A 272 -5.44 2.32 1.98
CA ASP A 272 -6.31 1.64 1.02
C ASP A 272 -6.80 2.64 -0.03
N THR A 273 -6.73 2.23 -1.29
CA THR A 273 -7.36 2.90 -2.43
C THR A 273 -8.44 1.98 -2.97
N ALA A 274 -9.67 2.47 -3.10
CA ALA A 274 -10.79 1.68 -3.59
C ALA A 274 -11.26 2.17 -4.95
N ASP A 275 -11.55 1.23 -5.85
CA ASP A 275 -12.38 1.46 -7.04
C ASP A 275 -13.72 0.71 -6.90
N SER A 276 -14.57 0.74 -7.94
CA SER A 276 -15.90 0.13 -7.89
C SER A 276 -15.90 -1.41 -7.75
N ARG A 277 -14.76 -2.09 -7.91
CA ARG A 277 -14.65 -3.55 -7.92
C ARG A 277 -13.60 -4.09 -6.94
N LEU A 278 -12.60 -3.29 -6.60
CA LEU A 278 -11.36 -3.72 -5.95
C LEU A 278 -10.89 -2.68 -4.93
N THR A 279 -10.61 -3.15 -3.72
CA THR A 279 -9.84 -2.39 -2.73
C THR A 279 -8.39 -2.82 -2.82
N THR A 280 -7.47 -1.88 -3.05
CA THR A 280 -6.03 -2.11 -3.07
C THR A 280 -5.40 -1.47 -1.85
N ARG A 281 -4.72 -2.27 -1.03
CA ARG A 281 -3.87 -1.80 0.06
C ARG A 281 -2.45 -1.61 -0.43
N ARG A 282 -1.92 -0.42 -0.19
CA ARG A 282 -0.54 -0.02 -0.45
C ARG A 282 0.21 0.01 0.87
N THR A 283 1.29 -0.78 0.97
CA THR A 283 2.18 -0.76 2.13
C THR A 283 3.59 -0.42 1.70
N TRP A 284 4.11 0.71 2.17
CA TRP A 284 5.48 1.14 1.95
C TRP A 284 6.40 0.58 3.03
N LEU A 285 7.51 0.00 2.59
CA LEU A 285 8.53 -0.62 3.44
C LEU A 285 9.90 0.00 3.17
N TYR A 286 10.76 0.06 4.19
CA TYR A 286 12.18 0.42 4.04
C TYR A 286 13.06 -0.66 4.64
N GLY A 287 13.92 -1.24 3.82
CA GLY A 287 14.92 -2.22 4.24
C GLY A 287 16.12 -1.52 4.87
N THR A 288 16.43 -1.86 6.12
CA THR A 288 17.49 -1.17 6.87
C THR A 288 18.90 -1.62 6.49
N GLU A 289 19.04 -2.81 5.92
CA GLU A 289 20.34 -3.35 5.47
C GLU A 289 20.57 -3.09 3.99
N SER A 290 19.53 -3.20 3.17
CA SER A 290 19.60 -2.96 1.72
C SER A 290 19.45 -1.48 1.34
N GLU A 291 18.99 -0.64 2.28
CA GLU A 291 18.62 0.77 2.08
C GLU A 291 17.59 0.97 0.96
N ARG A 292 16.74 -0.03 0.71
CA ARG A 292 15.74 0.00 -0.36
C ARG A 292 14.35 0.33 0.17
N THR A 293 13.63 1.15 -0.58
CA THR A 293 12.19 1.34 -0.37
C THR A 293 11.41 0.39 -1.28
N ALA A 294 10.47 -0.36 -0.71
CA ALA A 294 9.62 -1.30 -1.41
C ALA A 294 8.14 -1.00 -1.19
N LEU A 295 7.30 -1.39 -2.16
CA LEU A 295 5.85 -1.26 -2.14
C LEU A 295 5.23 -2.65 -2.26
N LEU A 296 4.47 -3.04 -1.25
CA LEU A 296 3.60 -4.21 -1.29
C LEU A 296 2.19 -3.78 -1.68
N LEU A 297 1.56 -4.57 -2.55
CA LEU A 297 0.16 -4.43 -2.92
C LEU A 297 -0.61 -5.66 -2.45
N SER A 298 -1.69 -5.43 -1.71
CA SER A 298 -2.66 -6.46 -1.33
C SER A 298 -4.04 -6.06 -1.85
N TYR A 299 -4.85 -7.04 -2.22
CA TYR A 299 -6.10 -6.82 -2.93
C TYR A 299 -7.27 -7.45 -2.20
N GLY A 300 -8.39 -6.73 -2.11
CA GLY A 300 -9.65 -7.18 -1.54
C GLY A 300 -10.76 -7.04 -2.56
N ALA A 301 -11.44 -8.15 -2.87
CA ALA A 301 -12.52 -8.16 -3.86
C ALA A 301 -13.87 -7.78 -3.23
N ALA A 302 -14.74 -7.17 -4.03
CA ALA A 302 -16.15 -6.90 -3.66
C ALA A 302 -16.29 -6.13 -2.33
N GLY A 303 -15.48 -5.08 -2.15
CA GLY A 303 -15.51 -4.21 -0.98
C GLY A 303 -14.92 -4.82 0.31
N ARG A 304 -14.35 -6.02 0.25
CA ARG A 304 -13.64 -6.61 1.40
C ARG A 304 -12.29 -5.91 1.61
N ALA A 305 -11.89 -5.77 2.87
CA ALA A 305 -10.56 -5.28 3.22
C ALA A 305 -9.48 -6.29 2.77
N PRO A 306 -8.34 -5.82 2.23
CA PRO A 306 -7.21 -6.70 1.91
C PRO A 306 -6.65 -7.39 3.17
N GLU A 307 -6.28 -8.66 3.04
CA GLU A 307 -5.89 -9.52 4.17
C GLU A 307 -4.57 -9.10 4.83
N LEU A 308 -3.62 -8.58 4.04
CA LEU A 308 -2.31 -8.19 4.57
C LEU A 308 -2.45 -6.93 5.42
N ALA A 309 -2.22 -7.05 6.73
CA ALA A 309 -2.14 -5.92 7.65
C ALA A 309 -0.73 -5.83 8.24
N LEU A 310 -0.04 -4.74 7.92
CA LEU A 310 1.27 -4.38 8.42
C LEU A 310 1.16 -2.95 8.99
N PRO A 311 0.92 -2.81 10.30
CA PRO A 311 0.84 -1.50 10.94
C PRO A 311 2.15 -0.69 10.81
N VAL A 312 2.02 0.63 10.70
CA VAL A 312 3.13 1.58 10.63
C VAL A 312 3.96 1.56 11.92
N GLY A 313 5.28 1.70 11.79
CA GLY A 313 6.21 1.70 12.93
C GLY A 313 6.65 0.30 13.39
N LEU A 314 6.15 -0.76 12.76
CA LEU A 314 6.67 -2.12 12.95
C LEU A 314 7.78 -2.43 11.95
N ALA A 315 8.69 -3.32 12.30
CA ALA A 315 9.71 -3.90 11.43
C ALA A 315 9.46 -5.40 11.25
N LEU A 316 9.59 -5.86 10.01
CA LEU A 316 9.40 -7.25 9.59
C LEU A 316 10.71 -7.84 9.07
N ASP A 317 11.17 -8.96 9.63
CA ASP A 317 12.24 -9.77 9.04
C ASP A 317 11.63 -10.69 7.96
N ALA A 318 11.86 -10.33 6.69
CA ALA A 318 11.25 -11.04 5.57
C ALA A 318 12.07 -10.92 4.27
N GLU A 319 11.80 -11.85 3.37
CA GLU A 319 12.25 -11.80 1.98
C GLU A 319 11.28 -11.00 1.11
N LEU A 320 11.80 -10.09 0.31
CA LEU A 320 11.06 -9.43 -0.77
C LEU A 320 11.69 -9.75 -2.13
N SER A 321 10.85 -10.08 -3.11
CA SER A 321 11.26 -10.24 -4.50
C SER A 321 10.71 -9.11 -5.35
N ALA A 322 11.58 -8.43 -6.10
CA ALA A 322 11.19 -7.32 -6.96
C ALA A 322 10.39 -7.79 -8.18
N TYR A 323 9.42 -6.97 -8.59
CA TYR A 323 8.79 -7.10 -9.90
C TYR A 323 9.71 -6.55 -10.99
N PRO A 324 9.62 -7.05 -12.23
CA PRO A 324 10.37 -6.50 -13.34
C PRO A 324 9.85 -5.10 -13.70
N GLY A 325 10.77 -4.22 -14.08
CA GLY A 325 10.48 -2.81 -14.38
C GLY A 325 11.60 -1.93 -13.82
N ALA A 326 12.14 -1.03 -14.64
CA ALA A 326 13.22 -0.16 -14.21
C ALA A 326 12.73 0.76 -13.08
N GLY A 327 13.46 0.80 -11.96
CA GLY A 327 13.20 1.71 -10.84
C GLY A 327 11.87 1.49 -10.09
N GLN A 328 11.11 0.43 -10.38
CA GLN A 328 9.82 0.22 -9.72
C GLN A 328 10.00 -0.32 -8.29
N PRO A 329 9.37 0.30 -7.27
CA PRO A 329 9.50 -0.15 -5.88
C PRO A 329 8.66 -1.41 -5.60
N ARG A 330 7.85 -1.88 -6.54
CA ARG A 330 6.90 -2.97 -6.32
C ARG A 330 7.62 -4.27 -6.01
N ALA A 331 7.23 -4.93 -4.92
CA ALA A 331 7.76 -6.22 -4.52
C ALA A 331 6.65 -7.20 -4.12
N SER A 332 6.97 -8.50 -4.14
CA SER A 332 6.15 -9.54 -3.52
C SER A 332 6.78 -9.96 -2.19
N LEU A 333 5.94 -10.15 -1.19
CA LEU A 333 6.34 -10.65 0.12
C LEU A 333 6.55 -12.17 0.07
N GLY A 334 7.77 -12.61 0.38
CA GLY A 334 8.18 -14.00 0.49
C GLY A 334 8.11 -14.52 1.92
N ALA A 335 9.11 -15.34 2.29
CA ALA A 335 9.19 -15.92 3.62
C ALA A 335 9.38 -14.84 4.70
N ARG A 336 8.80 -15.09 5.88
CA ARG A 336 8.94 -14.23 7.06
C ARG A 336 9.59 -15.03 8.17
N PHE A 337 10.55 -14.42 8.85
CA PHE A 337 11.43 -15.11 9.81
C PHE A 337 11.14 -14.76 11.26
N GLY A 338 10.09 -13.98 11.52
CA GLY A 338 9.61 -13.66 12.87
C GLY A 338 8.36 -12.78 12.84
N PRO A 339 7.74 -12.53 14.01
CA PRO A 339 6.66 -11.55 14.12
C PRO A 339 7.16 -10.14 13.83
N ALA A 340 6.25 -9.28 13.38
CA ALA A 340 6.55 -7.86 13.25
C ALA A 340 6.70 -7.22 14.64
N ALA A 341 7.75 -6.44 14.83
CA ALA A 341 8.10 -5.84 16.13
C ALA A 341 8.27 -4.32 16.02
N PRO A 342 7.88 -3.54 17.04
CA PRO A 342 8.14 -2.10 17.08
C PRO A 342 9.61 -1.76 16.83
N THR A 343 9.85 -0.64 16.16
CA THR A 343 11.21 -0.16 15.89
C THR A 343 11.30 1.35 16.05
N THR A 344 12.45 1.82 16.51
CA THR A 344 12.81 3.24 16.58
C THR A 344 13.65 3.68 15.39
N VAL A 345 14.00 2.75 14.49
CA VAL A 345 14.77 3.04 13.27
C VAL A 345 13.96 3.97 12.36
N ARG A 346 14.64 4.93 11.73
CA ARG A 346 14.08 5.87 10.77
C ARG A 346 14.85 5.76 9.47
N PRO A 347 14.21 5.81 8.31
CA PRO A 347 14.94 5.90 7.05
C PRO A 347 15.83 7.16 7.03
N PRO A 348 17.00 7.10 6.39
CA PRO A 348 17.81 8.29 6.15
C PRO A 348 17.00 9.27 5.30
N GLY A 349 17.04 10.55 5.68
CA GLY A 349 16.34 11.60 4.97
C GLY A 349 17.21 12.27 3.90
N THR A 350 16.58 13.04 3.03
CA THR A 350 17.20 13.86 1.99
C THR A 350 16.57 15.25 1.96
N THR A 351 17.23 16.20 1.30
CA THR A 351 16.74 17.57 1.09
C THR A 351 15.62 17.61 0.07
N THR A 352 14.81 18.67 0.06
CA THR A 352 13.74 18.84 -0.95
C THR A 352 14.28 18.89 -2.40
N ALA A 353 15.43 19.55 -2.63
CA ALA A 353 16.05 19.64 -3.94
C ALA A 353 16.47 18.26 -4.49
N ARG A 354 17.15 17.45 -3.67
CA ARG A 354 17.52 16.06 -4.02
C ARG A 354 16.31 15.16 -4.25
N ALA A 355 15.21 15.37 -3.53
CA ALA A 355 13.96 14.65 -3.75
C ALA A 355 13.42 14.89 -5.16
N LEU A 356 13.39 16.15 -5.59
CA LEU A 356 12.96 16.54 -6.94
C LEU A 356 13.93 16.02 -8.01
N ALA A 357 15.24 16.11 -7.78
CA ALA A 357 16.26 15.55 -8.68
C ALA A 357 16.07 14.03 -8.86
N ARG A 358 15.83 13.30 -7.77
CA ARG A 358 15.55 11.86 -7.81
C ARG A 358 14.29 11.54 -8.63
N TYR A 359 13.25 12.35 -8.53
CA TYR A 359 12.06 12.20 -9.39
C TYR A 359 12.42 12.40 -10.87
N GLY A 360 13.16 13.47 -11.19
CA GLY A 360 13.62 13.76 -12.54
C GLY A 360 14.50 12.67 -13.14
N ASP A 361 15.38 12.07 -12.35
CA ASP A 361 16.21 10.94 -12.79
C ASP A 361 15.36 9.68 -13.03
N ALA A 362 14.40 9.38 -12.15
CA ALA A 362 13.51 8.22 -12.29
C ALA A 362 12.62 8.30 -13.54
N LEU A 363 12.26 9.50 -14.00
CA LEU A 363 11.51 9.70 -15.26
C LEU A 363 12.27 9.25 -16.50
N ARG A 364 13.62 9.14 -16.44
CA ARG A 364 14.42 8.61 -17.55
C ARG A 364 14.21 7.11 -17.75
N ASP A 365 13.97 6.39 -16.65
CA ASP A 365 13.73 4.96 -16.63
C ASP A 365 12.25 4.61 -16.84
N ASP A 366 11.36 5.49 -16.38
CA ASP A 366 9.91 5.33 -16.46
C ASP A 366 9.20 6.68 -16.70
N PRO A 367 8.93 7.05 -17.96
CA PRO A 367 8.31 8.33 -18.30
C PRO A 367 6.88 8.53 -17.77
N TRP A 368 6.23 7.46 -17.34
CA TRP A 368 4.86 7.47 -16.80
C TRP A 368 4.85 7.38 -15.29
N LEU A 369 5.99 7.62 -14.63
CA LEU A 369 6.07 7.59 -13.18
C LEU A 369 5.45 8.85 -12.60
N GLU A 370 4.42 8.69 -11.79
CA GLU A 370 3.72 9.82 -11.18
C GLU A 370 4.50 10.42 -10.00
N ALA A 371 5.18 9.57 -9.22
CA ALA A 371 5.97 9.95 -8.06
C ALA A 371 7.01 8.88 -7.67
N VAL A 372 8.01 9.28 -6.89
CA VAL A 372 9.00 8.41 -6.24
C VAL A 372 8.86 8.46 -4.71
N PRO A 373 9.12 7.34 -4.00
CA PRO A 373 9.13 7.36 -2.54
C PRO A 373 10.37 8.09 -2.01
N VAL A 374 10.17 9.05 -1.11
CA VAL A 374 11.24 9.86 -0.53
C VAL A 374 11.00 10.07 0.97
N THR A 375 12.07 10.01 1.74
CA THR A 375 12.11 10.53 3.11
C THR A 375 12.80 11.88 3.09
N LEU A 376 12.07 12.96 3.36
CA LEU A 376 12.61 14.30 3.54
C LEU A 376 13.12 14.43 4.96
N ASP A 377 14.32 15.00 5.14
CA ASP A 377 14.83 15.35 6.47
C ASP A 377 14.61 16.82 6.78
N ARG A 378 14.39 17.12 8.07
CA ARG A 378 14.36 18.48 8.60
C ARG A 378 13.51 19.46 7.76
N VAL A 379 12.29 19.06 7.41
CA VAL A 379 11.34 19.94 6.71
C VAL A 379 10.30 20.51 7.67
N ILE A 380 9.81 21.71 7.38
CA ILE A 380 8.79 22.40 8.18
C ILE A 380 7.52 22.55 7.32
N PRO A 381 6.35 22.00 7.73
CA PRO A 381 5.09 22.28 7.07
C PRO A 381 4.77 23.77 7.22
N THR A 382 4.77 24.47 6.09
CA THR A 382 4.64 25.93 6.02
C THR A 382 3.47 26.28 5.11
N GLN A 383 2.70 27.28 5.51
CA GLN A 383 1.63 27.82 4.67
C GLN A 383 2.21 28.70 3.57
N ASP A 384 1.72 28.54 2.33
CA ASP A 384 2.11 29.36 1.17
C ASP A 384 0.83 29.83 0.44
N GLY A 385 0.40 31.05 0.72
CA GLY A 385 -0.92 31.56 0.32
C GLY A 385 -2.06 30.66 0.85
N ASP A 386 -2.89 30.17 -0.07
CA ASP A 386 -3.95 29.18 0.22
C ASP A 386 -3.44 27.72 0.16
N GLY A 387 -2.14 27.55 -0.07
CA GLY A 387 -1.43 26.28 -0.16
C GLY A 387 -0.69 25.90 1.11
N TRP A 388 -0.14 24.69 1.07
CA TRP A 388 0.80 24.18 2.07
C TRP A 388 1.98 23.57 1.35
N GLN A 389 3.16 23.70 1.93
CA GLN A 389 4.40 23.16 1.41
C GLN A 389 5.26 22.59 2.54
N LEU A 390 6.22 21.74 2.18
CA LEU A 390 7.30 21.31 3.06
C LEU A 390 8.54 22.13 2.70
N ALA A 391 8.84 23.13 3.52
CA ALA A 391 10.05 23.95 3.38
C ALA A 391 11.25 23.22 4.00
N ASP A 392 12.36 23.19 3.29
CA ASP A 392 13.63 22.72 3.84
C ASP A 392 14.09 23.69 4.94
N ALA A 393 14.50 23.17 6.11
CA ALA A 393 14.92 24.04 7.21
C ALA A 393 16.32 24.62 7.01
N ASP A 394 17.13 24.00 6.15
CA ASP A 394 18.54 24.34 5.98
C ASP A 394 18.81 24.93 4.56
N GLU A 395 17.88 24.79 3.61
CA GLU A 395 17.96 25.32 2.24
C GLU A 395 16.76 26.23 1.88
N ASP A 396 16.92 27.13 0.92
CA ASP A 396 15.85 28.00 0.41
C ASP A 396 15.00 27.29 -0.66
N THR A 397 14.48 26.12 -0.31
CA THR A 397 13.72 25.25 -1.21
C THR A 397 12.50 24.65 -0.50
N ALA A 398 11.41 24.46 -1.23
CA ALA A 398 10.18 23.88 -0.69
C ALA A 398 9.46 23.02 -1.74
N LEU A 399 8.74 22.00 -1.27
CA LEU A 399 7.86 21.17 -2.11
C LEU A 399 6.40 21.43 -1.78
N PRO A 400 5.55 21.81 -2.76
CA PRO A 400 4.13 22.00 -2.50
C PRO A 400 3.46 20.68 -2.14
N LEU A 401 2.53 20.71 -1.20
CA LEU A 401 1.70 19.55 -0.88
C LEU A 401 0.63 19.33 -1.96
N THR A 402 0.41 18.08 -2.34
CA THR A 402 -0.62 17.74 -3.33
C THR A 402 -2.01 18.19 -2.87
N PRO A 403 -2.94 18.51 -3.79
CA PRO A 403 -4.32 18.86 -3.43
C PRO A 403 -5.00 17.79 -2.55
N ALA A 404 -4.72 16.51 -2.82
CA ALA A 404 -5.24 15.39 -2.03
C ALA A 404 -4.63 15.33 -0.62
N ALA A 405 -3.35 15.68 -0.44
CA ALA A 405 -2.76 15.77 0.88
C ALA A 405 -3.38 16.90 1.72
N ARG A 406 -3.67 18.05 1.08
CA ARG A 406 -4.27 19.22 1.75
C ARG A 406 -5.69 18.98 2.24
N SER A 407 -6.46 18.12 1.57
CA SER A 407 -7.85 17.81 1.95
C SER A 407 -7.96 16.71 3.01
N ARG A 408 -6.86 16.03 3.36
CA ARG A 408 -6.86 14.92 4.32
C ARG A 408 -6.57 15.39 5.75
N PRO A 409 -7.10 14.70 6.77
CA PRO A 409 -6.78 14.98 8.18
C PRO A 409 -5.28 14.87 8.52
N GLY A 410 -4.51 14.12 7.71
CA GLY A 410 -3.07 13.94 7.86
C GLY A 410 -2.28 15.26 7.89
N LEU A 411 -2.72 16.29 7.17
CA LEU A 411 -2.09 17.61 7.22
C LEU A 411 -2.05 18.16 8.64
N TRP A 412 -3.16 18.10 9.36
CA TRP A 412 -3.25 18.61 10.72
C TRP A 412 -2.39 17.82 11.70
N ARG A 413 -2.27 16.49 11.50
CA ARG A 413 -1.34 15.66 12.27
C ARG A 413 0.11 16.05 12.01
N LEU A 414 0.47 16.26 10.75
CA LEU A 414 1.81 16.69 10.36
C LEU A 414 2.18 18.03 11.01
N ILE A 415 1.26 19.00 10.98
CA ILE A 415 1.43 20.31 11.64
C ILE A 415 1.59 20.14 13.15
N ALA A 416 0.76 19.29 13.78
CA ALA A 416 0.83 19.04 15.22
C ALA A 416 2.14 18.37 15.65
N VAL A 417 2.64 17.40 14.87
CA VAL A 417 3.94 16.73 15.11
C VAL A 417 5.10 17.71 14.95
N SER A 418 5.02 18.62 13.98
CA SER A 418 6.02 19.66 13.80
C SER A 418 6.01 20.68 14.92
N GLY A 419 4.85 21.22 15.29
CA GLY A 419 4.76 22.33 16.23
C GLY A 419 5.57 23.57 15.80
N GLY A 420 5.89 23.69 14.50
CA GLY A 420 6.79 24.69 13.95
C GLY A 420 8.28 24.28 13.93
N ALA A 421 8.65 23.14 14.50
CA ALA A 421 10.01 22.60 14.43
C ALA A 421 10.20 21.68 13.20
N PRO A 422 11.45 21.50 12.72
CA PRO A 422 11.74 20.59 11.62
C PRO A 422 11.33 19.14 11.94
N VAL A 423 10.74 18.46 10.97
CA VAL A 423 10.33 17.04 11.07
C VAL A 423 10.92 16.22 9.93
N ARG A 424 11.00 14.91 10.14
CA ARG A 424 11.31 13.96 9.07
C ARG A 424 10.01 13.44 8.49
N VAL A 425 9.87 13.42 7.17
CA VAL A 425 8.61 13.06 6.50
C VAL A 425 8.86 12.06 5.39
N PHE A 426 8.24 10.90 5.46
CA PHE A 426 8.18 9.95 4.34
C PHE A 426 6.94 10.21 3.50
N GLY A 427 7.08 10.19 2.17
CA GLY A 427 5.99 10.41 1.25
C GLY A 427 6.35 10.12 -0.21
N GLU A 428 5.41 10.45 -1.09
CA GLU A 428 5.55 10.32 -2.54
C GLU A 428 5.85 11.71 -3.13
N CYS A 429 6.99 11.88 -3.79
CA CYS A 429 7.42 13.11 -4.46
C CYS A 429 7.22 12.98 -5.97
N GLY A 430 6.39 13.83 -6.57
CA GLY A 430 6.05 13.75 -7.99
C GLY A 430 5.72 15.10 -8.62
N HIS A 431 5.25 15.07 -9.88
CA HIS A 431 4.95 16.27 -10.66
C HIS A 431 3.84 17.15 -10.05
N GLN A 432 2.94 16.57 -9.24
CA GLN A 432 1.87 17.31 -8.54
C GLN A 432 2.30 17.87 -7.19
N GLY A 433 3.55 17.61 -6.77
CA GLY A 433 4.08 17.96 -5.45
C GLY A 433 4.34 16.73 -4.58
N PHE A 434 4.33 16.95 -3.26
CA PHE A 434 4.64 15.94 -2.25
C PHE A 434 3.38 15.46 -1.53
N THR A 435 3.19 14.15 -1.44
CA THR A 435 2.13 13.53 -0.63
C THR A 435 2.76 12.92 0.63
N PRO A 436 2.63 13.53 1.80
CA PRO A 436 3.19 13.02 3.05
C PRO A 436 2.36 11.83 3.54
N LEU A 437 3.04 10.76 3.94
CA LEU A 437 2.43 9.49 4.34
C LEU A 437 2.76 9.11 5.79
N ALA A 438 3.96 9.46 6.27
CA ALA A 438 4.34 9.33 7.67
C ALA A 438 5.31 10.43 8.09
N ALA A 439 5.28 10.80 9.37
CA ALA A 439 6.20 11.78 9.94
C ALA A 439 6.83 11.29 11.25
N TRP A 440 8.02 11.80 11.55
CA TRP A 440 8.69 11.66 12.83
C TRP A 440 9.05 13.04 13.37
N PRO A 441 8.90 13.28 14.68
CA PRO A 441 9.43 14.48 15.31
C PRO A 441 10.95 14.53 15.20
N GLN A 442 11.54 15.73 15.33
CA GLN A 442 13.00 15.92 15.29
C GLN A 442 13.72 15.07 16.34
N GLY A 443 13.21 15.08 17.57
CA GLY A 443 13.72 14.28 18.69
C GLY A 443 13.28 12.81 18.65
N PRO A 444 13.55 12.03 19.71
CA PRO A 444 13.03 10.68 19.86
C PRO A 444 11.50 10.67 19.74
N GLY A 445 10.97 9.65 19.08
CA GLY A 445 9.53 9.56 18.80
C GLY A 445 9.22 8.54 17.73
N GLU A 446 8.01 8.01 17.80
CA GLU A 446 7.49 7.00 16.88
C GLU A 446 7.05 7.59 15.54
N ALA A 447 6.80 6.72 14.57
CA ALA A 447 6.25 7.11 13.28
C ALA A 447 4.77 7.49 13.45
N VAL A 448 4.40 8.70 13.04
CA VAL A 448 3.01 9.15 13.00
C VAL A 448 2.44 8.93 11.59
N PRO A 449 1.41 8.08 11.43
CA PRO A 449 0.76 7.87 10.13
C PRO A 449 -0.11 9.07 9.72
N LEU A 450 0.04 9.49 8.45
CA LEU A 450 -0.63 10.66 7.88
C LEU A 450 -1.72 10.30 6.85
N CYS A 451 -1.91 9.02 6.58
CA CYS A 451 -2.85 8.50 5.57
C CYS A 451 -4.18 7.99 6.15
#